data_AF-A0A7V9HSG6-F1
#
_entry.id   AF-A0A7V9HSG6-F1
#
_cell.length_a   1.000
_cell.length_b   1.000
_cell.length_c   1.000
_cell.angle_alpha   90.00
_cell.angle_beta   90.00
_cell.angle_gamma   90.00
#
_symmetry.space_group_name_H-M   'P 1'
#
loop_
_entity.id
_entity.type
_entity.pdbx_description
1 polymer ?
#
loop_
_entity_poly.entity_id
_entity_poly.type
_entity_poly.pdbx_seq_one_letter_code
_entity_poly.pdbx_strand_id
1 'polypeptide(L)'
;AQAGGGAGADGAAGDGEPDEPVEDTGDGSAEAAGVEIEVTPAGKATRRLSLLSGGEKSLVALAFVFSVFLARPSPFYILDEVEAALDDANIDRFLQLVRRFSDRAQFVIVTHQKRTMDAADVLYGVSMQDGATKVISRRLPREPRLPVADVDADATVADAAAGGGAGERAA
;
A
#
# COMPACT_ATOMS: atom_id res chain seq x y z
N ALA A 1 39.87 -45.88 -24.90
CA ALA A 1 39.38 -45.84 -23.51
C ALA A 1 40.04 -44.66 -22.80
N GLN A 2 39.21 -43.74 -22.25
CA GLN A 2 39.49 -42.67 -21.26
C GLN A 2 40.62 -41.68 -21.62
N ALA A 3 40.43 -40.40 -21.99
CA ALA A 3 39.45 -39.33 -21.74
C ALA A 3 39.47 -38.73 -20.31
N GLY A 4 40.10 -37.56 -20.19
CA GLY A 4 40.06 -36.57 -19.11
C GLY A 4 41.10 -35.47 -19.42
N GLY A 5 40.91 -34.16 -19.25
CA GLY A 5 39.78 -33.33 -18.82
C GLY A 5 40.18 -31.82 -18.86
N GLY A 6 39.19 -30.95 -18.67
CA GLY A 6 39.33 -29.52 -18.31
C GLY A 6 39.33 -28.52 -19.49
N ALA A 7 38.64 -27.39 -19.46
CA ALA A 7 37.70 -26.79 -18.51
C ALA A 7 36.90 -25.70 -19.25
N GLY A 8 35.58 -25.71 -19.14
CA GLY A 8 34.72 -24.56 -19.41
C GLY A 8 34.32 -23.95 -18.08
N ALA A 9 34.63 -22.68 -17.88
CA ALA A 9 34.10 -21.88 -16.80
C ALA A 9 32.79 -21.25 -17.29
N ASP A 10 31.71 -21.41 -16.54
CA ASP A 10 30.59 -20.47 -16.54
C ASP A 10 29.89 -20.50 -15.19
N GLY A 11 29.51 -19.30 -14.76
CA GLY A 11 29.26 -18.92 -13.38
C GLY A 11 28.01 -19.55 -12.78
N ALA A 12 28.16 -20.09 -11.57
CA ALA A 12 27.06 -20.45 -10.71
C ALA A 12 26.53 -19.19 -10.02
N ALA A 13 25.21 -19.01 -10.10
CA ALA A 13 24.43 -18.04 -9.35
C ALA A 13 24.69 -18.22 -7.85
N GLY A 14 24.84 -17.10 -7.14
CA GLY A 14 24.89 -17.09 -5.69
C GLY A 14 23.48 -17.32 -5.15
N ASP A 15 23.22 -18.54 -4.68
CA ASP A 15 22.07 -18.86 -3.85
C ASP A 15 22.26 -18.18 -2.49
N GLY A 16 21.50 -17.12 -2.24
CA GLY A 16 21.44 -16.47 -0.94
C GLY A 16 20.74 -17.41 0.05
N GLU A 17 21.48 -17.76 1.10
CA GLU A 17 21.00 -18.60 2.21
C GLU A 17 19.73 -18.00 2.84
N PRO A 18 18.72 -18.80 3.21
CA PRO A 18 17.52 -18.28 3.86
C PRO A 18 17.87 -17.76 5.26
N ASP A 19 17.49 -16.50 5.56
CA ASP A 19 17.58 -15.92 6.90
C ASP A 19 16.84 -16.82 7.90
N GLU A 20 17.55 -17.27 8.95
CA GLU A 20 16.98 -18.09 10.01
C GLU A 20 15.91 -17.32 10.82
N PRO A 21 14.90 -18.02 11.37
CA PRO A 21 13.88 -17.39 12.18
C PRO A 21 14.50 -16.84 13.47
N VAL A 22 14.38 -15.52 13.66
CA VAL A 22 14.85 -14.82 14.86
C VAL A 22 13.98 -15.26 16.04
N GLU A 23 14.58 -15.95 17.01
CA GLU A 23 13.92 -16.33 18.26
C GLU A 23 13.54 -15.10 19.10
N ASP A 24 12.27 -15.05 19.49
CA ASP A 24 11.66 -14.00 20.32
C ASP A 24 12.15 -14.12 21.77
N THR A 25 13.02 -13.19 22.19
CA THR A 25 13.38 -13.06 23.61
C THR A 25 12.39 -12.09 24.27
N GLY A 26 11.20 -12.59 24.59
CA GLY A 26 10.15 -11.81 25.24
C GLY A 26 10.58 -11.30 26.62
N ASP A 27 10.64 -9.98 26.77
CA ASP A 27 10.57 -9.31 28.06
C ASP A 27 9.08 -9.16 28.41
N GLY A 28 8.69 -9.78 29.53
CA GLY A 28 7.32 -9.87 30.00
C GLY A 28 6.90 -8.66 30.83
N SER A 29 6.48 -7.58 30.17
CA SER A 29 5.62 -6.57 30.79
C SER A 29 4.36 -6.35 29.96
N ALA A 30 3.20 -6.56 30.58
CA ALA A 30 1.88 -6.42 29.97
C ALA A 30 1.48 -4.94 29.72
N GLU A 31 2.45 -4.07 29.39
CA GLU A 31 2.26 -2.63 29.19
C GLU A 31 2.48 -2.14 27.75
N ALA A 32 2.72 -3.01 26.77
CA ALA A 32 2.82 -2.60 25.37
C ALA A 32 2.07 -3.54 24.42
N ALA A 33 0.73 -3.54 24.47
CA ALA A 33 -0.05 -4.07 23.35
C ALA A 33 0.11 -3.14 22.13
N GLY A 34 1.14 -3.39 21.32
CA GLY A 34 1.43 -2.68 20.08
C GLY A 34 0.84 -3.38 18.84
N VAL A 35 0.96 -2.72 17.69
CA VAL A 35 0.67 -3.32 16.38
C VAL A 35 1.99 -3.45 15.61
N GLU A 36 2.39 -4.68 15.31
CA GLU A 36 3.54 -4.95 14.43
C GLU A 36 3.05 -5.17 13.00
N ILE A 37 3.80 -4.63 12.02
CA ILE A 37 3.50 -4.78 10.59
C ILE A 37 4.61 -5.61 9.95
N GLU A 38 4.25 -6.81 9.51
CA GLU A 38 5.09 -7.69 8.72
C GLU A 38 4.73 -7.59 7.24
N VAL A 39 5.75 -7.64 6.37
CA VAL A 39 5.57 -7.47 4.93
C VAL A 39 6.35 -8.54 4.18
N THR A 40 5.69 -9.18 3.22
CA THR A 40 6.32 -10.14 2.30
C THR A 40 6.30 -9.55 0.89
N PRO A 41 7.39 -8.91 0.44
CA PRO A 41 7.48 -8.39 -0.92
C PRO A 41 7.46 -9.54 -1.94
N ALA A 42 6.99 -9.26 -3.16
CA ALA A 42 6.83 -10.28 -4.19
C ALA A 42 8.15 -11.05 -4.43
N GLY A 43 8.11 -12.37 -4.18
CA GLY A 43 9.25 -13.27 -4.37
C GLY A 43 10.39 -13.12 -3.35
N LYS A 44 10.17 -12.44 -2.21
CA LYS A 44 11.16 -12.28 -1.14
C LYS A 44 10.62 -12.79 0.20
N ALA A 45 11.53 -13.09 1.13
CA ALA A 45 11.19 -13.44 2.51
C ALA A 45 10.46 -12.29 3.23
N THR A 46 9.66 -12.67 4.23
CA THR A 46 8.98 -11.73 5.15
C THR A 46 10.01 -10.92 5.92
N ARG A 47 9.81 -9.60 5.96
CA ARG A 47 10.72 -8.67 6.62
C ARG A 47 9.93 -7.68 7.47
N ARG A 48 10.52 -7.26 8.59
CA ARG A 48 10.00 -6.16 9.39
C ARG A 48 10.02 -4.86 8.60
N LEU A 49 9.09 -3.95 8.90
CA LEU A 49 8.95 -2.68 8.21
C LEU A 49 10.26 -1.84 8.20
N SER A 50 11.08 -1.96 9.26
CA SER A 50 12.39 -1.29 9.37
C SER A 50 13.37 -1.71 8.27
N LEU A 51 13.33 -2.97 7.83
CA LEU A 51 14.25 -3.61 6.87
C LEU A 51 13.85 -3.38 5.40
N LEU A 52 12.76 -2.65 5.15
CA LEU A 52 12.30 -2.32 3.80
C LEU A 52 13.02 -1.11 3.21
N SER A 53 13.19 -1.10 1.89
CA SER A 53 13.64 0.09 1.14
C SER A 53 12.61 1.22 1.22
N GLY A 54 13.02 2.45 0.93
CA GLY A 54 12.11 3.62 0.96
C GLY A 54 10.86 3.42 0.08
N GLY A 55 11.02 2.91 -1.14
CA GLY A 55 9.89 2.63 -2.04
C GLY A 55 8.98 1.50 -1.55
N GLU A 56 9.55 0.45 -0.95
CA GLU A 56 8.77 -0.64 -0.33
C GLU A 56 7.97 -0.10 0.88
N LYS A 57 8.56 0.80 1.69
CA LYS A 57 7.87 1.45 2.82
C LYS A 57 6.69 2.31 2.36
N SER A 58 6.87 3.11 1.30
CA SER A 58 5.78 3.93 0.72
C SER A 58 4.63 3.08 0.20
N LEU A 59 4.91 1.94 -0.44
CA LEU A 59 3.88 1.01 -0.91
C LEU A 59 3.11 0.36 0.26
N VAL A 60 3.80 -0.02 1.32
CA VAL A 60 3.19 -0.61 2.52
C VAL A 60 2.32 0.41 3.25
N ALA A 61 2.80 1.65 3.39
CA ALA A 61 2.01 2.73 3.97
C ALA A 61 0.70 2.96 3.18
N LEU A 62 0.80 2.95 1.84
CA LEU A 62 -0.37 3.05 0.97
C LEU A 62 -1.35 1.88 1.20
N ALA A 63 -0.85 0.65 1.24
CA ALA A 63 -1.66 -0.54 1.50
C ALA A 63 -2.35 -0.47 2.87
N PHE A 64 -1.65 0.03 3.89
CA PHE A 64 -2.19 0.20 5.25
C PHE A 64 -3.29 1.28 5.30
N VAL A 65 -3.10 2.43 4.66
CA VAL A 65 -4.14 3.48 4.60
C VAL A 65 -5.42 2.94 3.94
N PHE A 66 -5.28 2.16 2.86
CA PHE A 66 -6.45 1.56 2.21
C PHE A 66 -7.09 0.42 3.00
N SER A 67 -6.33 -0.39 3.73
CA SER A 67 -6.92 -1.45 4.57
C SER A 67 -7.84 -0.86 5.64
N VAL A 68 -7.50 0.32 6.17
CA VAL A 68 -8.36 1.06 7.10
C VAL A 68 -9.65 1.52 6.42
N PHE A 69 -9.59 2.06 5.20
CA PHE A 69 -10.80 2.50 4.47
C PHE A 69 -11.72 1.33 4.11
N LEU A 70 -11.16 0.18 3.78
CA LEU A 70 -11.93 -1.03 3.45
C LEU A 70 -12.55 -1.67 4.69
N ALA A 71 -11.85 -1.66 5.82
CA ALA A 71 -12.35 -2.24 7.06
C ALA A 71 -13.54 -1.45 7.64
N ARG A 72 -13.60 -0.13 7.41
CA ARG A 72 -14.67 0.74 7.89
C ARG A 72 -15.14 1.69 6.79
N PRO A 73 -16.02 1.22 5.89
CA PRO A 73 -16.52 2.04 4.80
C PRO A 73 -17.32 3.24 5.34
N SER A 74 -16.93 4.44 4.92
CA SER A 74 -17.57 5.71 5.23
C SER A 74 -18.19 6.34 3.97
N PRO A 75 -19.31 7.09 4.08
CA PRO A 75 -19.85 7.85 2.95
C PRO A 75 -18.89 8.95 2.45
N PHE A 76 -17.94 9.40 3.28
CA PHE A 76 -16.90 10.35 2.87
C PHE A 76 -15.59 10.17 3.64
N TYR A 77 -14.49 10.60 3.02
CA TYR A 77 -13.13 10.60 3.57
C TYR A 77 -12.49 11.98 3.41
N ILE A 78 -11.79 12.44 4.44
CA ILE A 78 -10.96 13.64 4.42
C ILE A 78 -9.50 13.19 4.60
N LEU A 79 -8.67 13.48 3.60
CA LEU A 79 -7.26 13.09 3.57
C LEU A 79 -6.42 14.36 3.54
N ASP A 80 -5.48 14.48 4.48
CA ASP A 80 -4.59 15.64 4.59
C ASP A 80 -3.15 15.23 4.31
N GLU A 81 -2.65 15.62 3.13
CA GLU A 81 -1.29 15.37 2.63
C GLU A 81 -0.79 13.91 2.79
N VAL A 82 -1.70 12.94 2.74
CA VAL A 82 -1.39 11.53 2.96
C VAL A 82 -0.45 10.96 1.90
N GLU A 83 -0.44 11.55 0.71
CA GLU A 83 0.41 11.15 -0.40
C GLU A 83 1.79 11.83 -0.40
N ALA A 84 2.05 12.80 0.48
CA ALA A 84 3.29 13.59 0.45
C ALA A 84 4.57 12.75 0.65
N ALA A 85 4.44 11.56 1.25
CA ALA A 85 5.53 10.60 1.44
C ALA A 85 5.67 9.57 0.29
N LEU A 86 4.85 9.67 -0.75
CA LEU A 86 4.82 8.73 -1.87
C LEU A 86 5.66 9.26 -3.04
N ASP A 87 6.34 8.36 -3.73
CA ASP A 87 6.94 8.67 -5.03
C ASP A 87 5.87 8.81 -6.12
N ASP A 88 6.27 9.33 -7.29
CA ASP A 88 5.39 9.56 -8.44
C ASP A 88 4.59 8.32 -8.86
N ALA A 89 5.22 7.13 -8.86
CA ALA A 89 4.57 5.89 -9.25
C ALA A 89 3.51 5.44 -8.23
N ASN A 90 3.79 5.64 -6.93
CA ASN A 90 2.86 5.35 -5.85
C ASN A 90 1.74 6.38 -5.75
N ILE A 91 1.97 7.65 -6.11
CA ILE A 91 0.92 8.65 -6.27
C ILE A 91 -0.07 8.21 -7.36
N ASP A 92 0.41 7.74 -8.51
CA ASP A 92 -0.48 7.28 -9.58
C ASP A 92 -1.35 6.09 -9.11
N ARG A 93 -0.76 5.16 -8.34
CA ARG A 93 -1.51 4.03 -7.72
C ARG A 93 -2.56 4.52 -6.72
N PHE A 94 -2.18 5.46 -5.85
CA PHE A 94 -3.11 6.10 -4.90
C PHE A 94 -4.30 6.72 -5.62
N LEU A 95 -4.05 7.50 -6.67
CA LEU A 95 -5.10 8.19 -7.44
C LEU A 95 -6.01 7.21 -8.19
N GLN A 96 -5.46 6.13 -8.76
CA GLN A 96 -6.27 5.07 -9.38
C GLN A 96 -7.22 4.43 -8.38
N LEU A 97 -6.77 4.19 -7.15
CA LEU A 97 -7.60 3.64 -6.09
C LEU A 97 -8.65 4.64 -5.61
N VAL A 98 -8.29 5.90 -5.35
CA VAL A 98 -9.26 6.95 -5.00
C VAL A 98 -10.35 7.07 -6.07
N ARG A 99 -9.96 7.13 -7.35
CA ARG A 99 -10.91 7.17 -8.49
C ARG A 99 -11.83 5.96 -8.56
N ARG A 100 -11.35 4.79 -8.14
CA ARG A 100 -12.12 3.56 -8.11
C ARG A 100 -13.16 3.56 -6.99
N PHE A 101 -12.84 4.12 -5.82
CA PHE A 101 -13.76 4.21 -4.69
C PHE A 101 -14.65 5.46 -4.72
N SER A 102 -14.35 6.45 -5.56
CA SER A 102 -15.10 7.70 -5.63
C SER A 102 -16.55 7.54 -6.10
N ASP A 103 -16.86 6.43 -6.79
CA ASP A 103 -18.24 6.08 -7.16
C ASP A 103 -19.08 5.63 -5.93
N ARG A 104 -18.43 5.22 -4.83
CA ARG A 104 -19.09 4.73 -3.61
C ARG A 104 -18.95 5.68 -2.41
N ALA A 105 -17.91 6.50 -2.37
CA ALA A 105 -17.64 7.44 -1.28
C ALA A 105 -17.09 8.77 -1.80
N GLN A 106 -17.37 9.87 -1.08
CA GLN A 106 -16.81 11.17 -1.42
C GLN A 106 -15.40 11.33 -0.84
N PHE A 107 -14.43 11.76 -1.66
CA PHE A 107 -13.08 12.06 -1.21
C PHE A 107 -12.82 13.56 -1.21
N VAL A 108 -12.38 14.10 -0.08
CA VAL A 108 -11.87 15.46 0.07
C VAL A 108 -10.39 15.35 0.40
N ILE A 109 -9.53 15.77 -0.52
CA ILE A 109 -8.08 15.65 -0.37
C ILE A 109 -7.48 17.05 -0.29
N VAL A 110 -6.77 17.30 0.82
CA VAL A 110 -5.92 18.48 1.00
C VAL A 110 -4.52 18.09 0.57
N THR A 111 -3.98 18.81 -0.40
CA THR A 111 -2.72 18.44 -1.05
C THR A 111 -2.06 19.64 -1.71
N HIS A 112 -0.73 19.60 -1.80
CA HIS A 112 0.06 20.46 -2.68
C HIS A 112 0.62 19.71 -3.91
N GLN A 113 0.26 18.44 -4.10
CA GLN A 113 0.80 17.59 -5.16
C GLN A 113 0.05 17.78 -6.49
N LYS A 114 0.79 18.21 -7.52
CA LYS A 114 0.22 18.56 -8.84
C LYS A 114 -0.57 17.40 -9.47
N ARG A 115 -0.03 16.18 -9.42
CA ARG A 115 -0.71 14.99 -9.96
C ARG A 115 -2.06 14.73 -9.29
N THR A 116 -2.14 14.88 -7.98
CA THR A 116 -3.39 14.75 -7.22
C THR A 116 -4.39 15.84 -7.61
N MET A 117 -3.92 17.09 -7.73
CA MET A 117 -4.75 18.22 -8.18
C MET A 117 -5.32 18.01 -9.58
N ASP A 118 -4.49 17.55 -10.52
CA ASP A 118 -4.87 17.33 -11.92
C ASP A 118 -5.89 16.18 -12.05
N ALA A 119 -5.85 15.23 -11.12
CA ALA A 119 -6.77 14.10 -11.11
C ALA A 119 -8.14 14.37 -10.46
N ALA A 120 -8.33 15.54 -9.84
CA ALA A 120 -9.53 15.87 -9.09
C ALA A 120 -10.73 16.24 -9.98
N ASP A 121 -11.95 15.99 -9.48
CA ASP A 121 -13.18 16.45 -10.15
C ASP A 121 -13.41 17.97 -9.98
N VAL A 122 -13.12 18.46 -8.77
CA VAL A 122 -13.27 19.85 -8.37
C VAL A 122 -12.06 20.24 -7.53
N LEU A 123 -11.44 21.36 -7.87
CA LEU A 123 -10.32 21.92 -7.15
C LEU A 123 -10.78 23.15 -6.35
N TYR A 124 -10.50 23.13 -5.05
CA TYR A 124 -10.71 24.27 -4.16
C TYR A 124 -9.35 24.91 -3.85
N GLY A 125 -9.07 26.05 -4.47
CA GLY A 125 -7.88 26.84 -4.21
C GLY A 125 -8.10 27.73 -2.98
N VAL A 126 -7.26 27.56 -1.97
CA VAL A 126 -7.28 28.38 -0.75
C VAL A 126 -6.12 29.37 -0.81
N SER A 127 -6.41 30.64 -0.56
CA SER A 127 -5.40 31.71 -0.51
C SER A 127 -5.68 32.66 0.64
N MET A 128 -4.65 33.33 1.14
CA MET A 128 -4.78 34.37 2.16
C MET A 128 -4.60 35.73 1.50
N GLN A 129 -5.58 36.63 1.67
CA GLN A 129 -5.51 38.03 1.22
C GLN A 129 -6.03 38.93 2.33
N ASP A 130 -5.30 40.00 2.65
CA ASP A 130 -5.67 41.00 3.67
C ASP A 130 -6.03 40.38 5.05
N GLY A 131 -5.32 39.31 5.43
CA GLY A 131 -5.56 38.60 6.70
C GLY A 131 -6.81 37.70 6.73
N ALA A 132 -7.52 37.57 5.60
CA ALA A 132 -8.68 36.69 5.46
C ALA A 132 -8.42 35.56 4.45
N THR A 133 -8.90 34.37 4.76
CA THR A 133 -8.90 33.23 3.83
C THR A 133 -9.93 33.44 2.73
N LYS A 134 -9.51 33.35 1.48
CA LYS A 134 -10.37 33.33 0.29
C LYS A 134 -10.29 31.96 -0.38
N VAL A 135 -11.44 31.45 -0.78
CA VAL A 135 -11.57 30.16 -1.46
C VAL A 135 -12.09 30.40 -2.87
N ILE A 136 -11.41 29.82 -3.85
CA ILE A 136 -11.85 29.75 -5.25
C ILE A 136 -12.12 28.29 -5.60
N SER A 137 -13.13 28.02 -6.42
CA SER A 137 -13.45 26.66 -6.87
C SER A 137 -13.41 26.57 -8.39
N ARG A 138 -12.87 25.47 -8.91
CA ARG A 138 -12.91 25.15 -10.34
C ARG A 138 -13.26 23.68 -10.54
N ARG A 139 -14.25 23.40 -11.39
CA ARG A 139 -14.50 22.03 -11.87
C ARG A 139 -13.53 21.71 -13.00
N LEU A 140 -12.87 20.56 -12.92
CA LEU A 140 -11.91 20.12 -13.94
C LEU A 140 -12.61 19.23 -14.97
N PRO A 141 -12.13 19.21 -16.23
CA PRO A 141 -12.63 18.29 -17.25
C PRO A 141 -12.37 16.85 -16.80
N ARG A 142 -13.40 15.99 -16.80
CA ARG A 142 -13.22 14.56 -16.49
C ARG A 142 -12.59 13.83 -17.67
N GLU A 143 -11.45 13.18 -17.44
CA GLU A 143 -11.01 12.10 -18.32
C GLU A 143 -11.99 10.93 -18.24
N PRO A 144 -12.26 10.23 -19.37
CA PRO A 144 -13.19 9.11 -19.39
C PRO A 144 -12.74 8.00 -18.43
N ARG A 145 -13.66 7.54 -17.58
CA ARG A 145 -13.44 6.42 -16.65
C ARG A 145 -13.19 5.15 -17.46
N LEU A 146 -11.99 4.59 -17.37
CA LEU A 146 -11.76 3.21 -17.78
C LEU A 146 -12.37 2.29 -16.70
N PRO A 147 -13.17 1.28 -17.08
CA PRO A 147 -13.72 0.33 -16.13
C PRO A 147 -12.57 -0.42 -15.45
N VAL A 148 -12.43 -0.25 -14.14
CA VAL A 148 -11.50 -0.99 -13.30
C VAL A 148 -12.23 -2.18 -12.68
N ALA A 149 -11.77 -3.40 -12.99
CA ALA A 149 -12.39 -4.66 -12.58
C ALA A 149 -12.76 -4.67 -11.10
N ASP A 150 -14.04 -4.92 -10.78
CA ASP A 150 -14.61 -4.87 -9.43
C ASP A 150 -13.77 -5.63 -8.39
N VAL A 151 -13.57 -4.99 -7.26
CA VAL A 151 -12.98 -5.54 -6.05
C VAL A 151 -14.14 -5.35 -5.11
N ASP A 152 -14.90 -6.42 -4.94
CA ASP A 152 -16.01 -6.47 -4.02
C ASP A 152 -15.45 -6.26 -2.62
N ALA A 153 -15.50 -5.01 -2.15
CA ALA A 153 -15.11 -4.63 -0.80
C ALA A 153 -15.90 -5.40 0.29
N ASP A 154 -17.04 -5.99 -0.09
CA ASP A 154 -17.88 -6.82 0.77
C ASP A 154 -17.46 -8.31 0.77
N ALA A 155 -16.74 -8.79 -0.26
CA ALA A 155 -16.41 -10.20 -0.42
C ALA A 155 -14.97 -10.56 0.02
N THR A 156 -14.04 -9.61 0.03
CA THR A 156 -12.61 -9.92 0.23
C THR A 156 -12.18 -10.07 1.70
N VAL A 157 -12.99 -9.60 2.66
CA VAL A 157 -12.68 -9.77 4.09
C VAL A 157 -13.15 -11.14 4.62
N ALA A 158 -14.21 -11.71 4.04
CA ALA A 158 -14.75 -13.00 4.48
C ALA A 158 -13.92 -14.21 4.00
N ASP A 159 -13.32 -14.14 2.82
CA ASP A 159 -12.59 -15.27 2.22
C ASP A 159 -11.16 -15.43 2.79
N ALA A 160 -10.50 -14.32 3.12
CA ALA A 160 -9.15 -14.36 3.70
C ALA A 160 -9.11 -14.93 5.14
N ALA A 161 -10.22 -14.85 5.89
CA ALA A 161 -10.33 -15.41 7.23
C ALA A 161 -10.64 -16.92 7.26
N ALA A 162 -11.05 -17.52 6.13
CA ALA A 162 -11.45 -18.93 6.06
C ALA A 162 -10.32 -19.88 5.60
N GLY A 163 -9.16 -19.36 5.18
CA GLY A 163 -8.06 -20.16 4.62
C GLY A 163 -7.04 -20.75 5.62
N GLY A 164 -7.21 -20.51 6.93
CA GLY A 164 -6.25 -20.88 7.97
C GLY A 164 -6.69 -22.07 8.83
N GLY A 165 -6.98 -23.22 8.22
CA GLY A 165 -7.27 -24.48 8.92
C GLY A 165 -6.32 -25.58 8.48
N ALA A 166 -5.11 -25.56 9.04
CA ALA A 166 -4.17 -26.67 8.93
C ALA A 166 -4.84 -27.96 9.44
N GLY A 167 -4.58 -29.06 8.74
CA GLY A 167 -4.99 -30.38 9.19
C GLY A 167 -4.38 -30.71 10.55
N GLU A 168 -5.22 -31.21 11.45
CA GLU A 168 -4.78 -32.04 12.57
C GLU A 168 -5.70 -33.27 12.67
N ARG A 169 -5.11 -34.40 12.27
CA ARG A 169 -5.26 -35.80 12.74
C ARG A 169 -6.47 -36.14 13.63
N ALA A 170 -7.20 -37.21 13.26
CA ALA A 170 -7.32 -38.42 14.09
C ALA A 170 -8.24 -39.49 13.44
N ALA A 171 -7.76 -40.74 13.51
CA ALA A 171 -8.45 -42.04 13.37
C ALA A 171 -8.94 -42.48 11.98
#